data_AF-A0A973MI06-F1
#
_entry.id   AF-A0A973MI06-F1
#
_cell.length_a   1.000
_cell.length_b   1.000
_cell.length_c   1.000
_cell.angle_alpha   90.00
_cell.angle_beta   90.00
_cell.angle_gamma   90.00
#
_symmetry.space_group_name_H-M   'P 1'
#
loop_
_entity.id
_entity.type
_entity.pdbx_description
1 polymer ?
#
loop_
_entity_poly.entity_id
_entity_poly.type
_entity_poly.pdbx_seq_one_letter_code
_entity_poly.pdbx_strand_id
1 'polypeptide(L)'
;MPLQARILHEKPFGPVAPVLPYRDDAESRRASQQHCNALSACVYGETAHPREPARRLDAGSVGVNRSPGAAPDAPLGGRGASGYGYEGGAQGLLSFGALKAVQHAVRSAGGTPEGEQADLPGLGVSP
;
A
#
# COMPACT_ATOMS: atom_id res chain seq x y z
N MET A 1 -30.20 3.57 -1.77
CA MET A 1 -29.61 4.89 -1.42
C MET A 1 -28.79 5.36 -2.61
N PRO A 2 -28.80 6.65 -2.99
CA PRO A 2 -27.98 7.15 -4.10
C PRO A 2 -26.48 7.11 -3.75
N LEU A 3 -25.62 6.87 -4.74
CA LEU A 3 -24.16 6.80 -4.56
C LEU A 3 -23.54 8.13 -4.09
N GLN A 4 -24.22 9.25 -4.36
CA GLN A 4 -23.78 10.59 -3.98
C GLN A 4 -24.22 10.98 -2.56
N ALA A 5 -24.89 10.09 -1.82
CA ALA A 5 -25.27 10.37 -0.44
C ALA A 5 -24.03 10.64 0.43
N ARG A 6 -24.02 11.76 1.16
CA ARG A 6 -22.89 12.20 2.01
C ARG A 6 -22.39 11.11 2.96
N ILE A 7 -23.30 10.31 3.51
CA ILE A 7 -22.99 9.21 4.45
C ILE A 7 -22.08 8.13 3.86
N LEU A 8 -21.99 8.01 2.53
CA LEU A 8 -21.04 7.10 1.90
C LEU A 8 -19.62 7.68 1.87
N HIS A 9 -19.47 9.01 1.80
CA HIS A 9 -18.19 9.68 1.57
C HIS A 9 -17.55 10.25 2.84
N GLU A 10 -18.36 10.55 3.86
CA GLU A 10 -17.91 11.11 5.12
C GLU A 10 -17.97 10.05 6.24
N LYS A 11 -16.93 9.98 7.08
CA LYS A 11 -16.92 9.07 8.24
C LYS A 11 -17.83 9.64 9.34
N PRO A 12 -18.92 8.96 9.74
CA PRO A 12 -19.82 9.45 10.77
C PRO A 12 -19.27 9.29 12.20
N PHE A 13 -18.24 8.46 12.41
CA PHE A 13 -17.67 8.12 13.73
C PHE A 13 -18.72 7.79 14.81
N GLY A 14 -19.86 7.24 14.39
CA GLY A 14 -20.99 6.85 15.22
C GLY A 14 -21.62 5.56 14.72
N PRO A 15 -22.64 5.02 15.42
CA PRO A 15 -23.22 3.71 15.16
C PRO A 15 -24.18 3.72 13.96
N VAL A 16 -23.66 4.07 12.77
CA VAL A 16 -24.43 4.15 11.53
C VAL A 16 -23.76 3.25 10.47
N ALA A 17 -24.54 2.33 9.90
CA ALA A 17 -24.07 1.39 8.88
C ALA A 17 -24.94 1.50 7.61
N PRO A 18 -24.53 2.27 6.60
CA PRO A 18 -25.27 2.36 5.34
C PRO A 18 -25.22 1.05 4.57
N VAL A 19 -26.34 0.64 3.98
CA VAL A 19 -26.44 -0.54 3.12
C VAL A 19 -26.69 -0.10 1.67
N LEU A 20 -25.81 -0.54 0.78
CA LEU A 20 -25.89 -0.28 -0.66
C LEU A 20 -26.07 -1.61 -1.41
N PRO A 21 -27.24 -1.86 -2.02
CA PRO A 21 -27.41 -3.04 -2.87
C PRO A 21 -26.59 -2.90 -4.15
N TYR A 22 -26.10 -4.03 -4.66
CA TYR A 22 -25.41 -4.16 -5.94
C TYR A 22 -25.90 -5.43 -6.64
N ARG A 23 -25.71 -5.52 -7.95
CA ARG A 23 -26.19 -6.59 -8.82
C ARG A 23 -25.12 -7.65 -9.08
N ASP A 24 -23.86 -7.21 -9.13
CA ASP A 24 -22.72 -8.07 -9.41
C ASP A 24 -21.43 -7.56 -8.75
N ASP A 25 -20.39 -8.39 -8.75
CA ASP A 25 -19.10 -8.06 -8.14
C ASP A 25 -18.39 -6.87 -8.81
N ALA A 26 -18.68 -6.58 -10.09
CA ALA A 26 -18.08 -5.45 -10.78
C ALA A 26 -18.70 -4.13 -10.31
N GLU A 27 -20.02 -4.09 -10.12
CA GLU A 27 -20.73 -2.96 -9.52
C GLU A 27 -20.26 -2.73 -8.07
N SER A 28 -20.16 -3.78 -7.26
CA SER A 28 -19.65 -3.69 -5.89
C SER A 28 -18.25 -3.09 -5.83
N ARG A 29 -17.34 -3.54 -6.71
CA ARG A 29 -15.97 -3.01 -6.81
C ARG A 29 -15.94 -1.55 -7.27
N ARG A 30 -16.77 -1.16 -8.24
CA ARG A 30 -16.83 0.25 -8.68
C ARG A 30 -17.32 1.14 -7.55
N ALA A 31 -18.31 0.70 -6.80
CA ALA A 31 -18.82 1.45 -5.65
C ALA A 31 -17.75 1.63 -4.56
N SER A 32 -16.97 0.58 -4.24
CA SER A 32 -15.93 0.67 -3.21
C SER A 32 -14.76 1.59 -3.60
N GLN A 33 -14.44 1.68 -4.89
CA GLN A 33 -13.36 2.52 -5.42
C GLN A 33 -13.70 4.02 -5.47
N GLN A 34 -14.96 4.42 -5.24
CA GLN A 34 -15.33 5.85 -5.26
C GLN A 34 -14.90 6.61 -3.99
N HIS A 35 -14.32 5.93 -3.01
CA HIS A 35 -13.90 6.53 -1.75
C HIS A 35 -12.39 6.74 -1.69
N CYS A 36 -11.98 7.95 -1.29
CA CYS A 36 -10.57 8.28 -1.07
C CYS A 36 -9.99 7.63 0.22
N ASN A 37 -10.85 7.14 1.10
CA ASN A 37 -10.49 6.49 2.36
C ASN A 37 -10.44 4.96 2.18
N ALA A 38 -9.25 4.37 2.33
CA ALA A 38 -9.01 2.95 2.11
C ALA A 38 -8.24 2.30 3.30
N LEU A 39 -8.81 2.38 4.52
CA LEU A 39 -8.18 1.82 5.72
C LEU A 39 -8.36 0.30 5.81
N SER A 40 -9.61 -0.17 5.82
CA SER A 40 -9.90 -1.60 5.94
C SER A 40 -11.19 -1.97 5.22
N ALA A 41 -11.27 -3.22 4.76
CA ALA A 41 -12.44 -3.80 4.13
C ALA A 41 -12.65 -5.26 4.57
N CYS A 42 -13.82 -5.81 4.27
CA CYS A 42 -14.09 -7.23 4.49
C CYS A 42 -14.99 -7.79 3.39
N VAL A 43 -14.82 -9.08 3.09
CA VAL A 43 -15.67 -9.84 2.16
C VAL A 43 -16.17 -11.09 2.88
N TYR A 44 -17.46 -11.37 2.75
CA TYR A 44 -18.09 -12.57 3.28
C TYR A 44 -18.64 -13.42 2.13
N GLY A 45 -18.43 -14.73 2.19
CA GLY A 45 -18.88 -15.68 1.17
C GLY A 45 -18.39 -17.11 1.43
N GLU A 46 -18.79 -18.07 0.60
CA GLU A 46 -18.42 -19.47 0.74
C GLU A 46 -16.91 -19.71 0.51
N THR A 47 -16.29 -20.56 1.32
CA THR A 47 -14.85 -20.66 1.69
C THR A 47 -13.78 -20.54 0.58
N ALA A 48 -14.10 -20.76 -0.70
CA ALA A 48 -13.18 -20.61 -1.83
C ALA A 48 -13.38 -19.30 -2.63
N HIS A 49 -14.59 -18.75 -2.65
CA HIS A 49 -14.98 -17.61 -3.49
C HIS A 49 -14.43 -16.24 -3.02
N PRO A 50 -14.36 -15.89 -1.72
CA PRO A 50 -14.11 -14.51 -1.29
C PRO A 50 -12.63 -14.09 -1.35
N ARG A 51 -11.69 -15.00 -1.60
CA ARG A 51 -10.25 -14.67 -1.66
C ARG A 51 -9.89 -13.82 -2.88
N GLU A 52 -10.53 -14.08 -4.02
CA GLU A 52 -10.26 -13.37 -5.26
C GLU A 52 -10.80 -11.93 -5.20
N PRO A 53 -12.07 -11.69 -4.79
CA PRO A 53 -12.57 -10.35 -4.52
C PRO A 53 -11.74 -9.58 -3.49
N ALA A 54 -11.30 -10.25 -2.41
CA ALA A 54 -10.50 -9.62 -1.36
C ALA A 54 -9.17 -9.04 -1.88
N ARG A 55 -8.51 -9.72 -2.84
CA ARG A 55 -7.25 -9.23 -3.46
C ARG A 55 -7.44 -8.00 -4.33
N ARG A 56 -8.66 -7.78 -4.86
CA ARG A 56 -8.99 -6.67 -5.75
C ARG A 56 -9.47 -5.43 -5.00
N LEU A 57 -9.72 -5.52 -3.70
CA LEU A 57 -10.12 -4.37 -2.89
C LEU A 57 -8.90 -3.50 -2.59
N ASP A 58 -9.02 -2.21 -2.89
CA ASP A 58 -8.01 -1.23 -2.53
C ASP A 58 -8.21 -0.79 -1.08
N ALA A 59 -7.61 -1.54 -0.16
CA ALA A 59 -7.62 -1.26 1.26
C ALA A 59 -6.28 -1.68 1.89
N GLY A 60 -5.92 -1.07 3.01
CA GLY A 60 -4.70 -1.45 3.73
C GLY A 60 -4.80 -2.78 4.48
N SER A 61 -6.00 -3.16 4.93
CA SER A 61 -6.30 -4.50 5.46
C SER A 61 -7.62 -5.04 4.91
N VAL A 62 -7.67 -6.34 4.60
CA VAL A 62 -8.87 -7.03 4.11
C VAL A 62 -9.15 -8.30 4.90
N GLY A 63 -10.31 -8.35 5.56
CA GLY A 63 -10.82 -9.55 6.22
C GLY A 63 -11.63 -10.45 5.27
N VAL A 64 -11.37 -11.76 5.29
CA VAL A 64 -12.18 -12.75 4.56
C VAL A 64 -12.96 -13.58 5.56
N ASN A 65 -14.29 -13.56 5.48
CA ASN A 65 -15.20 -14.21 6.44
C ASN A 65 -14.95 -13.82 7.90
N ARG A 66 -14.51 -12.58 8.12
CA ARG A 66 -14.22 -12.02 9.43
C ARG A 66 -14.29 -10.50 9.39
N SER A 67 -14.45 -9.91 10.58
CA SER A 67 -14.38 -8.46 10.76
C SER A 67 -13.03 -7.91 10.25
N PRO A 68 -13.02 -6.71 9.63
CA PRO A 68 -11.80 -6.04 9.20
C PRO A 68 -10.88 -5.71 10.38
N GLY A 69 -9.57 -5.75 10.15
CA GLY A 69 -8.55 -5.47 11.17
C GLY A 69 -7.25 -6.23 10.87
N ALA A 70 -6.23 -6.01 11.68
CA ALA A 70 -4.97 -6.74 11.60
C ALA A 70 -4.70 -7.46 12.93
N ALA A 71 -4.01 -8.60 12.86
CA ALA A 71 -3.43 -9.19 14.06
C ALA A 71 -2.34 -8.23 14.61
N PRO A 72 -2.04 -8.24 15.92
CA PRO A 72 -1.07 -7.30 16.51
C PRO A 72 0.34 -7.38 15.88
N ASP A 73 0.71 -8.55 15.39
CA ASP A 73 1.97 -8.86 14.72
C ASP A 73 1.92 -8.67 13.18
N ALA A 74 0.76 -8.33 12.63
CA ALA A 74 0.58 -8.03 11.22
C ALA A 74 0.63 -6.51 10.97
N PRO A 75 1.14 -6.07 9.80
CA PRO A 75 1.14 -4.65 9.45
C PRO A 75 -0.30 -4.16 9.23
N LEU A 76 -0.63 -3.03 9.85
CA LEU A 76 -1.85 -2.26 9.62
C LEU A 76 -1.45 -0.92 9.01
N GLY A 77 -1.92 -0.64 7.81
CA GLY A 77 -1.68 0.64 7.14
C GLY A 77 -2.95 1.15 6.47
N GLY A 78 -2.97 2.43 6.14
CA GLY A 78 -3.98 3.03 5.26
C GLY A 78 -3.51 3.09 3.82
N ARG A 79 -4.43 3.46 2.93
CA ARG A 79 -4.14 3.93 1.57
C ARG A 79 -4.93 5.22 1.30
N GLY A 80 -4.42 6.03 0.37
CA GLY A 80 -5.06 7.30 0.01
C GLY A 80 -5.18 8.25 1.20
N ALA A 81 -6.38 8.78 1.42
CA ALA A 81 -6.66 9.68 2.54
C ALA A 81 -6.63 8.98 3.92
N SER A 82 -6.52 7.64 3.97
CA SER A 82 -6.33 6.90 5.22
C SER A 82 -4.88 6.94 5.75
N GLY A 83 -3.95 7.55 5.02
CA GLY A 83 -2.56 7.71 5.44
C GLY A 83 -1.58 6.72 4.80
N TYR A 84 -0.31 6.84 5.20
CA TYR A 84 0.83 6.08 4.67
C TYR A 84 1.66 5.50 5.82
N GLY A 85 2.43 4.45 5.52
CA GLY A 85 3.20 3.71 6.52
C GLY A 85 2.39 2.57 7.14
N TYR A 86 2.98 1.92 8.14
CA TYR A 86 2.40 0.77 8.81
C TYR A 86 2.57 0.90 10.33
N GLU A 87 1.57 0.42 11.06
CA GLU A 87 1.63 0.12 12.48
C GLU A 87 1.61 -1.40 12.66
N GLY A 88 2.11 -1.90 13.80
CA GLY A 88 2.14 -3.35 14.06
C GLY A 88 3.15 -4.12 13.20
N GLY A 89 3.47 -5.33 13.66
CA GLY A 89 4.46 -6.20 13.02
C GLY A 89 5.86 -5.58 12.87
N ALA A 90 6.69 -6.23 12.05
CA ALA A 90 8.05 -5.77 11.78
C ALA A 90 8.06 -4.42 11.04
N GLN A 91 7.12 -4.21 10.12
CA GLN A 91 7.00 -2.99 9.32
C GLN A 91 6.69 -1.77 10.20
N GLY A 92 5.83 -1.93 11.22
CA GLY A 92 5.58 -0.88 12.19
C GLY A 92 6.82 -0.54 13.01
N LEU A 93 7.53 -1.56 13.52
CA LEU A 93 8.77 -1.36 14.28
C LEU A 93 9.85 -0.63 13.46
N LEU A 94 9.99 -0.97 12.17
CA LEU A 94 10.94 -0.31 11.28
C LEU A 94 10.68 1.20 11.12
N SER A 95 9.44 1.66 11.34
CA SER A 95 9.09 3.08 11.28
C SER A 95 9.67 3.89 12.44
N PHE A 96 10.12 3.23 13.52
CA PHE A 96 10.78 3.87 14.67
C PHE A 96 12.32 3.78 14.62
N GLY A 97 12.88 3.14 13.59
CA GLY A 97 14.32 3.02 13.39
C GLY A 97 14.88 4.01 12.36
N ALA A 98 16.21 4.15 12.32
CA ALA A 98 16.91 4.91 11.29
C ALA A 98 17.89 3.99 10.54
N LEU A 99 17.73 3.88 9.21
CA LEU A 99 18.63 3.10 8.37
C LEU A 99 19.96 3.83 8.15
N LYS A 100 21.08 3.10 8.29
CA LYS A 100 22.42 3.62 7.97
C LYS A 100 23.11 2.69 6.98
N ALA A 101 23.42 3.22 5.80
CA ALA A 101 24.29 2.54 4.85
C ALA A 101 25.74 2.92 5.14
N VAL A 102 26.63 1.92 5.13
CA VAL A 102 28.08 2.12 5.22
C VAL A 102 28.70 1.42 4.01
N GLN A 103 29.46 2.17 3.23
CA GLN A 103 30.17 1.67 2.06
C GLN A 103 31.66 1.85 2.30
N HIS A 104 32.46 0.87 1.92
CA HIS A 104 33.92 0.98 1.96
C HIS A 104 34.51 0.53 0.63
N ALA A 105 35.43 1.33 0.09
CA ALA A 105 36.18 0.97 -1.09
C ALA A 105 37.22 -0.10 -0.71
N VAL A 106 37.15 -1.27 -1.34
CA VAL A 106 38.24 -2.24 -1.29
C VAL A 106 39.24 -1.86 -2.37
N ARG A 107 40.41 -1.35 -1.97
CA ARG A 107 41.54 -1.20 -2.89
C ARG A 107 42.04 -2.61 -3.23
N SER A 108 42.05 -3.01 -4.50
CA SER A 108 42.77 -4.22 -4.88
C SER A 108 44.26 -4.00 -4.56
N ALA A 109 44.83 -4.89 -3.76
CA ALA A 109 46.27 -4.90 -3.53
C ALA A 109 46.94 -5.46 -4.80
N GLY A 110 47.38 -4.57 -5.68
CA GLY A 110 48.22 -4.92 -6.83
C GLY A 110 47.83 -4.19 -8.11
N GLY A 111 48.59 -3.16 -8.46
CA GLY A 111 48.49 -2.44 -9.72
C GLY A 111 48.95 -1.00 -9.56
N THR A 112 50.23 -0.75 -9.77
CA THR A 112 50.80 0.58 -9.95
C THR A 112 49.97 1.37 -10.97
N PRO A 113 49.56 2.63 -10.72
CA PRO A 113 48.98 3.44 -11.78
C PRO A 113 50.13 3.90 -12.67
N GLU A 114 50.50 3.10 -13.66
CA GLU A 114 51.19 3.63 -14.83
C GLU A 114 50.16 4.38 -15.67
N GLY A 115 50.50 5.62 -16.01
CA GLY A 115 49.60 6.55 -16.63
C GLY A 115 49.11 6.07 -17.98
N GLU A 116 47.79 5.99 -18.12
CA GLU A 116 47.15 6.17 -19.40
C GLU A 116 46.12 7.27 -19.23
N GLN A 117 46.42 8.41 -19.84
CA GLN A 117 45.49 9.50 -20.02
C GLN A 117 44.38 8.95 -20.92
N ALA A 118 43.28 8.49 -20.30
CA ALA A 118 42.10 8.09 -21.04
C ALA A 118 41.51 9.34 -21.70
N ASP A 119 41.79 9.47 -22.99
CA ASP A 119 41.15 10.43 -23.88
C ASP A 119 39.64 10.13 -23.89
N LEU A 120 38.87 10.93 -23.15
CA LEU A 120 37.43 10.83 -23.13
C LEU A 120 36.90 11.37 -24.47
N PRO A 121 36.24 10.57 -25.32
CA PRO A 121 35.64 11.11 -26.53
C PRO A 121 34.55 12.10 -26.11
N GLY A 122 34.68 13.32 -26.61
CA GLY A 122 33.84 14.46 -26.28
C GLY A 122 32.35 14.11 -26.32
N LEU A 123 31.69 14.19 -25.16
CA LEU A 123 30.25 14.31 -25.08
C LEU A 123 29.87 15.70 -25.60
N GLY A 124 29.68 15.77 -26.91
CA GLY A 124 29.06 16.91 -27.57
C GLY A 124 27.62 17.06 -27.08
N VAL A 125 27.42 17.93 -26.11
CA VAL A 125 26.13 18.55 -25.86
C VAL A 125 25.99 19.70 -26.87
N SER A 126 25.16 19.47 -27.89
CA SER A 126 24.67 20.54 -28.77
C SER A 126 23.63 21.40 -28.02
N PRO A 127 23.54 22.71 -28.33
CA PRO A 127 22.69 23.68 -27.62
C PRO A 127 21.19 23.45 -27.81
#